data_AF-A0A150MQR3-F1
#
_entry.id   AF-A0A150MQR3-F1
#
_cell.length_a   1.000
_cell.length_b   1.000
_cell.length_c   1.000
_cell.angle_alpha   90.00
_cell.angle_beta   90.00
_cell.angle_gamma   90.00
#
_symmetry.space_group_name_H-M   'P 1'
#
loop_
_entity.id
_entity.type
_entity.pdbx_description
1 polymer ?
#
loop_
_entity_poly.entity_id
_entity_poly.type
_entity_poly.pdbx_seq_one_letter_code
_entity_poly.pdbx_strand_id
1 'polypeptide(L)'
;MVNATYLHSYFREWIKGNIWINGDRIVYAGERLPDRVDGACEVVDCRGYVLVPGYIEPHVHPFQLYNPRSFARYAAARGTTTLVNDNLFFLLHLNDDEALLFLQQKNTLPTSMYWWCRFDGQTELEREDEQLSNVRIKRWLDQETVLQGGELTSWPRLVSGDDIVLYWMQEAKRRRRKIEGHFPGASEKTLVKMALFGVDGDHEAMTGKEVRTRLWHGYTVTLRHSSIRPDLPVLLDRNGRWHVNTMLKGFSSALGGLASSYSNTGDLVLIGKHKEDMLLAFRRMKEIGGGLVLAENGEIVFELPLGGMMSALEMESLIDKEKEFIRLLRERGYRFEDPVYSLLFLQSTHLPYVRITQRGIYDVMHKTVLFPSIMR
;
A
#
# COMPACT_ATOMS: atom_id res chain seq x y z
N MET A 1 -30.87 -14.43 10.65
CA MET A 1 -30.72 -15.05 9.31
C MET A 1 -31.30 -16.46 9.35
N VAL A 2 -32.16 -16.82 8.40
CA VAL A 2 -32.84 -18.12 8.32
C VAL A 2 -32.61 -18.82 6.98
N ASN A 3 -32.77 -20.15 6.94
CA ASN A 3 -32.60 -20.99 5.73
C ASN A 3 -31.22 -20.85 5.04
N ALA A 4 -30.19 -20.49 5.79
CA ALA A 4 -28.85 -20.26 5.28
C ALA A 4 -28.15 -21.58 4.91
N THR A 5 -27.32 -21.52 3.86
CA THR A 5 -26.22 -22.46 3.66
C THR A 5 -24.93 -21.71 3.97
N TYR A 6 -24.14 -22.15 4.95
CA TYR A 6 -22.96 -21.43 5.42
C TYR A 6 -21.71 -22.30 5.53
N LEU A 7 -20.54 -21.72 5.27
CA LEU A 7 -19.24 -22.39 5.39
C LEU A 7 -18.81 -22.44 6.86
N HIS A 8 -18.63 -23.64 7.41
CA HIS A 8 -18.13 -23.81 8.76
C HIS A 8 -16.60 -23.94 8.78
N SER A 9 -15.89 -22.83 9.02
CA SER A 9 -14.43 -22.68 8.82
C SER A 9 -13.53 -23.78 9.38
N TYR A 10 -13.88 -24.39 10.53
CA TYR A 10 -13.09 -25.46 11.14
C TYR A 10 -13.21 -26.80 10.40
N PHE A 11 -14.43 -27.31 10.19
CA PHE A 11 -14.71 -28.53 9.44
C PHE A 11 -14.49 -28.37 7.93
N ARG A 12 -14.59 -27.13 7.41
CA ARG A 12 -14.49 -26.76 5.98
C ARG A 12 -15.63 -27.30 5.11
N GLU A 13 -16.80 -27.43 5.72
CA GLU A 13 -18.01 -27.99 5.11
C GLU A 13 -19.13 -26.95 5.00
N TRP A 14 -20.07 -27.18 4.07
CA TRP A 14 -21.26 -26.36 3.88
C TRP A 14 -22.42 -26.90 4.73
N ILE A 15 -22.80 -26.17 5.77
CA ILE A 15 -23.88 -26.53 6.70
C ILE A 15 -25.15 -25.78 6.33
N LYS A 16 -26.31 -26.44 6.43
CA LYS A 16 -27.63 -25.80 6.34
C LYS A 16 -28.18 -25.50 7.72
N GLY A 17 -28.77 -24.33 7.92
CA GLY A 17 -29.36 -23.95 9.19
C GLY A 17 -29.70 -22.46 9.27
N ASN A 18 -29.72 -21.93 10.48
CA ASN A 18 -30.04 -20.54 10.80
C ASN A 18 -28.87 -19.93 11.59
N ILE A 19 -28.69 -18.61 11.48
CA ILE A 19 -27.67 -17.85 12.23
C ILE A 19 -28.38 -16.70 12.95
N TRP A 20 -28.21 -16.65 14.27
CA TRP A 20 -28.77 -15.62 15.13
C TRP A 20 -27.64 -14.68 15.57
N ILE A 21 -27.86 -13.38 15.43
CA ILE A 21 -26.90 -12.32 15.72
C ILE A 21 -27.52 -11.38 16.75
N ASN A 22 -26.75 -10.96 17.74
CA ASN A 22 -27.13 -9.94 18.71
C ASN A 22 -25.96 -8.95 18.85
N GLY A 23 -26.17 -7.69 18.46
CA GLY A 23 -25.11 -6.69 18.38
C GLY A 23 -23.94 -7.14 17.50
N ASP A 24 -22.73 -7.15 18.06
CA ASP A 24 -21.49 -7.57 17.41
C ASP A 24 -21.26 -9.10 17.34
N ARG A 25 -22.23 -9.93 17.80
CA ARG A 25 -21.99 -11.35 18.08
C ARG A 25 -22.97 -12.28 17.39
N ILE A 26 -22.42 -13.31 16.74
CA ILE A 26 -23.17 -14.55 16.46
C ILE A 26 -23.40 -15.25 17.80
N VAL A 27 -24.66 -15.38 18.21
CA VAL A 27 -25.05 -16.04 19.47
C VAL A 27 -25.54 -17.48 19.26
N TYR A 28 -25.91 -17.84 18.03
CA TYR A 28 -26.25 -19.21 17.65
C TYR A 28 -26.03 -19.44 16.14
N ALA A 29 -25.59 -20.64 15.80
CA ALA A 29 -25.60 -21.17 14.43
C ALA A 29 -26.02 -22.65 14.48
N GLY A 30 -27.01 -23.03 13.67
CA GLY A 30 -27.53 -24.40 13.61
C GLY A 30 -29.01 -24.47 13.23
N GLU A 31 -29.62 -25.64 13.37
CA GLU A 31 -30.95 -25.96 12.81
C GLU A 31 -32.13 -25.19 13.45
N ARG A 32 -32.01 -24.70 14.68
CA ARG A 32 -33.13 -24.08 15.40
C ARG A 32 -33.54 -22.72 14.83
N LEU A 33 -34.85 -22.46 14.81
CA LEU A 33 -35.43 -21.13 14.79
C LEU A 33 -35.65 -20.65 16.25
N PRO A 34 -35.66 -19.34 16.52
CA PRO A 34 -35.92 -18.83 17.87
C PRO A 34 -37.40 -18.98 18.24
N ASP A 35 -37.68 -19.40 19.48
CA ASP A 35 -39.05 -19.69 19.96
C ASP A 35 -39.97 -18.45 19.94
N ARG A 36 -39.38 -17.25 19.90
CA ARG A 36 -40.06 -15.98 19.66
C ARG A 36 -39.20 -15.10 18.76
N VAL A 37 -39.82 -14.54 17.73
CA VAL A 37 -39.34 -13.37 16.99
C VAL A 37 -40.25 -12.23 17.40
N ASP A 38 -39.71 -11.18 18.01
CA ASP A 38 -40.46 -9.95 18.29
C ASP A 38 -40.35 -8.97 17.12
N GLY A 39 -41.11 -7.87 17.20
CA GLY A 39 -41.12 -6.83 16.16
C GLY A 39 -39.83 -6.01 16.02
N ALA A 40 -38.80 -6.26 16.84
CA ALA A 40 -37.48 -5.64 16.74
C ALA A 40 -36.41 -6.56 16.13
N CYS A 41 -36.73 -7.84 15.92
CA CYS A 41 -35.80 -8.84 15.38
C CYS A 41 -35.83 -8.89 13.84
N GLU A 42 -34.72 -8.54 13.19
CA GLU A 42 -34.61 -8.60 11.72
C GLU A 42 -34.47 -10.04 11.20
N VAL A 43 -35.42 -10.47 10.36
CA VAL A 43 -35.42 -11.82 9.76
C VAL A 43 -35.02 -11.76 8.28
N VAL A 44 -33.71 -11.84 8.03
CA VAL A 44 -33.16 -12.07 6.68
C VAL A 44 -33.32 -13.55 6.30
N ASP A 45 -34.01 -13.82 5.19
CA ASP A 45 -34.11 -15.14 4.56
C ASP A 45 -32.96 -15.35 3.55
N CYS A 46 -32.16 -16.39 3.75
CA CYS A 46 -30.93 -16.63 3.00
C CYS A 46 -31.06 -17.73 1.93
N ARG A 47 -32.29 -18.15 1.57
CA ARG A 47 -32.52 -19.11 0.48
C ARG A 47 -31.89 -18.62 -0.84
N GLY A 48 -31.12 -19.49 -1.48
CA GLY A 48 -30.38 -19.19 -2.71
C GLY A 48 -29.01 -18.54 -2.51
N TYR A 49 -28.67 -18.11 -1.29
CA TYR A 49 -27.37 -17.54 -0.96
C TYR A 49 -26.48 -18.54 -0.21
N VAL A 50 -25.17 -18.37 -0.37
CA VAL A 50 -24.15 -19.01 0.47
C VAL A 50 -23.50 -17.96 1.36
N LEU A 51 -23.38 -18.25 2.65
CA LEU A 51 -22.77 -17.37 3.64
C LEU A 51 -21.35 -17.85 3.98
N VAL A 52 -20.43 -16.91 4.10
CA VAL A 52 -19.05 -17.12 4.55
C VAL A 52 -18.71 -16.08 5.62
N PRO A 53 -17.71 -16.31 6.48
CA PRO A 53 -17.11 -15.23 7.27
C PRO A 53 -16.61 -14.12 6.32
N GLY A 54 -16.74 -12.86 6.74
CA GLY A 54 -16.20 -11.73 5.98
C GLY A 54 -14.70 -11.87 5.77
N TYR A 55 -14.23 -11.53 4.57
CA TYR A 55 -12.83 -11.71 4.21
C TYR A 55 -11.93 -10.76 5.01
N ILE A 56 -10.73 -11.27 5.33
CA ILE A 56 -9.64 -10.51 5.91
C ILE A 56 -8.59 -10.36 4.82
N GLU A 57 -8.27 -9.12 4.45
CA GLU A 57 -7.10 -8.83 3.63
C GLU A 57 -5.91 -8.55 4.58
N PRO A 58 -4.94 -9.47 4.72
CA PRO A 58 -3.80 -9.30 5.62
C PRO A 58 -2.78 -8.25 5.17
N HIS A 59 -2.84 -7.76 3.91
CA HIS A 59 -1.82 -6.86 3.39
C HIS A 59 -2.41 -5.82 2.40
N VAL A 60 -2.42 -4.54 2.78
CA VAL A 60 -2.94 -3.43 1.95
C VAL A 60 -2.06 -2.19 2.08
N HIS A 61 -1.80 -1.47 0.98
CA HIS A 61 -1.35 -0.07 1.04
C HIS A 61 -2.55 0.86 0.70
N PRO A 62 -3.36 1.33 1.67
CA PRO A 62 -4.68 1.93 1.40
C PRO A 62 -4.64 3.38 0.87
N PHE A 63 -3.50 3.80 0.30
CA PHE A 63 -3.14 5.17 -0.07
C PHE A 63 -2.59 5.27 -1.50
N GLN A 64 -3.17 4.51 -2.43
CA GLN A 64 -2.89 4.62 -3.87
C GLN A 64 -3.56 5.90 -4.44
N LEU A 65 -4.00 5.90 -5.69
CA LEU A 65 -4.89 6.97 -6.18
C LEU A 65 -6.21 7.06 -5.39
N TYR A 66 -6.59 6.01 -4.66
CA TYR A 66 -7.70 5.99 -3.73
C TYR A 66 -7.29 6.33 -2.30
N ASN A 67 -8.22 6.88 -1.53
CA ASN A 67 -8.07 7.07 -0.09
C ASN A 67 -8.60 5.85 0.70
N PRO A 68 -8.21 5.66 1.97
CA PRO A 68 -8.60 4.47 2.73
C PRO A 68 -10.11 4.33 2.92
N ARG A 69 -10.86 5.44 2.95
CA ARG A 69 -12.31 5.46 3.18
C ARG A 69 -13.10 5.02 1.95
N SER A 70 -12.70 5.45 0.75
CA SER A 70 -13.32 4.97 -0.49
C SER A 70 -12.95 3.49 -0.74
N PHE A 71 -11.69 3.11 -0.48
CA PHE A 71 -11.26 1.70 -0.55
C PHE A 71 -12.01 0.80 0.43
N ALA A 72 -12.14 1.18 1.70
CA ALA A 72 -12.87 0.43 2.72
C ALA A 72 -14.31 0.12 2.31
N ARG A 73 -15.05 1.11 1.79
CA ARG A 73 -16.41 0.92 1.28
C ARG A 73 -16.47 -0.07 0.12
N TYR A 74 -15.56 0.08 -0.84
CA TYR A 74 -15.47 -0.75 -2.03
C TYR A 74 -15.10 -2.21 -1.71
N ALA A 75 -14.23 -2.42 -0.72
CA ALA A 75 -13.86 -3.72 -0.19
C ALA A 75 -15.02 -4.38 0.58
N ALA A 76 -15.70 -3.63 1.46
CA ALA A 76 -16.86 -4.12 2.21
C ALA A 76 -18.02 -4.54 1.31
N ALA A 77 -18.31 -3.78 0.25
CA ALA A 77 -19.32 -4.11 -0.77
C ALA A 77 -19.02 -5.43 -1.53
N ARG A 78 -17.81 -5.98 -1.39
CA ARG A 78 -17.36 -7.24 -2.01
C ARG A 78 -17.04 -8.34 -0.98
N GLY A 79 -17.43 -8.13 0.29
CA GLY A 79 -17.34 -9.11 1.37
C GLY A 79 -16.10 -9.01 2.26
N THR A 80 -15.15 -8.12 1.98
CA THR A 80 -13.96 -7.93 2.83
C THR A 80 -14.30 -7.01 4.00
N THR A 81 -14.35 -7.57 5.21
CA THR A 81 -14.75 -6.86 6.44
C THR A 81 -13.57 -6.38 7.28
N THR A 82 -12.36 -6.86 7.01
CA THR A 82 -11.15 -6.53 7.77
C THR A 82 -9.99 -6.25 6.84
N LEU A 83 -9.29 -5.14 7.07
CA LEU A 83 -8.11 -4.73 6.34
C LEU A 83 -6.94 -4.59 7.32
N VAL A 84 -5.79 -5.18 7.02
CA VAL A 84 -4.54 -4.95 7.77
C VAL A 84 -3.58 -4.18 6.85
N ASN A 85 -3.27 -2.95 7.25
CA ASN A 85 -2.82 -1.91 6.33
C ASN A 85 -1.41 -1.39 6.67
N ASP A 86 -0.66 -1.08 5.63
CA ASP A 86 0.48 -0.20 5.69
C ASP A 86 0.08 1.18 6.23
N ASN A 87 1.01 1.83 6.92
CA ASN A 87 0.88 3.16 7.47
C ASN A 87 1.82 4.20 6.82
N LEU A 88 2.68 3.78 5.88
CA LEU A 88 3.81 4.55 5.35
C LEU A 88 3.44 5.97 4.90
N PHE A 89 2.32 6.16 4.21
CA PHE A 89 1.86 7.50 3.81
C PHE A 89 1.69 8.45 5.01
N PHE A 90 1.06 7.99 6.10
CA PHE A 90 0.87 8.79 7.31
C PHE A 90 2.20 9.03 8.04
N LEU A 91 3.11 8.05 7.99
CA LEU A 91 4.44 8.13 8.57
C LEU A 91 5.34 9.18 7.87
N LEU A 92 5.22 9.34 6.56
CA LEU A 92 6.05 10.28 5.78
C LEU A 92 5.42 11.68 5.62
N HIS A 93 4.09 11.80 5.73
CA HIS A 93 3.40 13.04 5.34
C HIS A 93 2.57 13.73 6.42
N LEU A 94 2.30 13.08 7.57
CA LEU A 94 1.54 13.68 8.67
C LEU A 94 2.37 13.78 9.96
N ASN A 95 1.99 14.72 10.83
CA ASN A 95 2.50 14.72 12.20
C ASN A 95 1.86 13.56 12.99
N ASP A 96 2.44 13.20 14.14
CA ASP A 96 1.94 12.08 14.96
C ASP A 96 0.47 12.25 15.36
N ASP A 97 0.04 13.46 15.73
CA ASP A 97 -1.28 13.68 16.31
C ASP A 97 -2.37 13.56 15.24
N GLU A 98 -2.10 14.08 14.03
CA GLU A 98 -2.93 13.88 12.83
C GLU A 98 -3.01 12.40 12.43
N ALA A 99 -1.85 11.73 12.35
CA ALA A 99 -1.78 10.33 11.95
C ALA A 99 -2.51 9.42 12.94
N LEU A 100 -2.23 9.55 14.24
CA LEU A 100 -2.80 8.69 15.27
C LEU A 100 -4.30 8.95 15.45
N LEU A 101 -4.77 10.19 15.30
CA LEU A 101 -6.21 10.50 15.25
C LEU A 101 -6.93 9.78 14.10
N PHE A 102 -6.23 9.50 12.99
CA PHE A 102 -6.76 8.66 11.91
C PHE A 102 -6.66 7.17 12.23
N LEU A 103 -5.50 6.68 12.67
CA LEU A 103 -5.29 5.24 12.97
C LEU A 103 -6.24 4.71 14.07
N GLN A 104 -6.69 5.59 14.99
CA GLN A 104 -7.60 5.26 16.09
C GLN A 104 -9.08 5.15 15.69
N GLN A 105 -9.49 5.47 14.45
CA GLN A 105 -10.90 5.49 14.00
C GLN A 105 -11.47 4.09 13.73
N LYS A 106 -11.45 3.24 14.75
CA LYS A 106 -12.02 1.90 14.76
C LYS A 106 -13.54 1.96 14.56
N ASN A 107 -14.08 1.09 13.70
CA ASN A 107 -15.52 0.92 13.43
C ASN A 107 -16.28 2.16 12.91
N THR A 108 -15.60 3.20 12.41
CA THR A 108 -16.24 4.35 11.73
C THR A 108 -16.53 4.07 10.24
N LEU A 109 -16.05 2.94 9.74
CA LEU A 109 -16.11 2.47 8.36
C LEU A 109 -16.73 1.05 8.33
N PRO A 110 -17.27 0.59 7.19
CA PRO A 110 -17.83 -0.76 7.06
C PRO A 110 -16.76 -1.88 7.11
N THR A 111 -15.48 -1.53 7.23
CA THR A 111 -14.38 -2.46 7.51
C THR A 111 -13.70 -2.13 8.84
N SER A 112 -13.31 -3.16 9.59
CA SER A 112 -12.30 -3.02 10.64
C SER A 112 -10.94 -2.70 10.00
N MET A 113 -10.40 -1.50 10.23
CA MET A 113 -9.06 -1.15 9.79
C MET A 113 -8.05 -1.35 10.92
N TYR A 114 -7.06 -2.19 10.65
CA TYR A 114 -5.88 -2.39 11.47
C TYR A 114 -4.64 -1.95 10.72
N TRP A 115 -3.56 -1.65 11.44
CA TRP A 115 -2.38 -0.99 10.90
C TRP A 115 -1.09 -1.73 11.25
N TRP A 116 -0.06 -1.51 10.46
CA TRP A 116 1.30 -1.86 10.81
C TRP A 116 2.00 -0.71 11.57
N CYS A 117 3.26 -0.94 11.94
CA CYS A 117 4.22 0.08 12.33
C CYS A 117 5.49 -0.08 11.49
N ARG A 118 5.61 0.75 10.45
CA ARG A 118 6.76 0.80 9.56
C ARG A 118 8.05 1.12 10.31
N PHE A 119 9.15 0.47 9.92
CA PHE A 119 10.49 0.68 10.46
C PHE A 119 11.45 1.33 9.44
N ASP A 120 10.98 1.55 8.22
CA ASP A 120 11.76 2.14 7.12
C ASP A 120 10.84 2.80 6.08
N GLY A 121 11.42 3.72 5.30
CA GLY A 121 10.71 4.55 4.33
C GLY A 121 10.48 3.93 2.94
N GLN A 122 10.81 2.65 2.70
CA GLN A 122 10.83 2.02 1.35
C GLN A 122 11.75 2.69 0.29
N THR A 123 12.44 3.77 0.64
CA THR A 123 13.31 4.60 -0.20
C THR A 123 14.43 5.26 0.62
N GLU A 124 15.39 5.90 -0.04
CA GLU A 124 16.44 6.73 0.59
C GLU A 124 15.95 8.17 0.77
N LEU A 125 15.58 8.52 2.01
CA LEU A 125 15.02 9.81 2.40
C LEU A 125 16.09 10.83 2.83
N GLU A 126 15.82 12.12 2.62
CA GLU A 126 16.55 13.18 3.33
C GLU A 126 16.13 13.21 4.82
N ARG A 127 17.11 13.23 5.73
CA ARG A 127 16.91 13.33 7.20
C ARG A 127 15.96 12.25 7.74
N GLU A 128 16.18 10.99 7.35
CA GLU A 128 15.40 9.83 7.82
C GLU A 128 15.29 9.76 9.35
N ASP A 129 16.37 10.07 10.09
CA ASP A 129 16.39 10.05 11.57
C ASP A 129 15.42 11.06 12.22
N GLU A 130 15.07 12.15 11.52
CA GLU A 130 14.04 13.10 11.97
C GLU A 130 12.61 12.54 11.78
N GLN A 131 12.43 11.69 10.77
CA GLN A 131 11.15 11.08 10.40
C GLN A 131 10.87 9.77 11.16
N LEU A 132 11.92 8.98 11.43
CA LEU A 132 11.87 7.67 12.07
C LEU A 132 12.60 7.69 13.42
N SER A 133 12.00 8.33 14.42
CA SER A 133 12.59 8.44 15.76
C SER A 133 12.15 7.31 16.71
N ASN A 134 13.03 6.99 17.68
CA ASN A 134 12.75 6.06 18.78
C ASN A 134 11.47 6.37 19.58
N VAL A 135 11.05 7.64 19.61
CA VAL A 135 9.83 8.08 20.29
C VAL A 135 8.61 7.78 19.43
N ARG A 136 8.67 8.15 18.13
CA ARG A 136 7.61 7.93 17.13
C ARG A 136 7.27 6.44 16.99
N ILE A 137 8.26 5.59 16.73
CA ILE A 137 8.04 4.15 16.55
C ILE A 137 7.36 3.49 17.78
N LYS A 138 7.79 3.84 19.00
CA LYS A 138 7.14 3.32 20.23
C LYS A 138 5.70 3.81 20.35
N ARG A 139 5.48 5.12 20.20
CA ARG A 139 4.15 5.75 20.26
C ARG A 139 3.15 5.11 19.29
N TRP A 140 3.61 4.67 18.12
CA TRP A 140 2.79 3.97 17.14
C TRP A 140 2.59 2.47 17.49
N LEU A 141 3.61 1.76 17.95
CA LEU A 141 3.48 0.36 18.43
C LEU A 141 2.56 0.20 19.65
N ASP A 142 2.40 1.26 20.44
CA ASP A 142 1.52 1.33 21.62
C ASP A 142 0.02 1.53 21.28
N GLN A 143 -0.35 1.74 20.01
CA GLN A 143 -1.75 1.90 19.60
C GLN A 143 -2.52 0.57 19.55
N GLU A 144 -3.79 0.53 19.97
CA GLU A 144 -4.60 -0.71 19.91
C GLU A 144 -4.74 -1.25 18.48
N THR A 145 -4.98 -0.37 17.51
CA THR A 145 -5.23 -0.71 16.10
C THR A 145 -3.96 -1.11 15.32
N VAL A 146 -2.76 -0.88 15.87
CA VAL A 146 -1.49 -1.32 15.28
C VAL A 146 -1.20 -2.75 15.72
N LEU A 147 -1.30 -3.73 14.82
CA LEU A 147 -1.18 -5.15 15.17
C LEU A 147 0.24 -5.71 15.00
N GLN A 148 1.02 -5.16 14.07
CA GLN A 148 2.34 -5.66 13.69
C GLN A 148 3.32 -4.54 13.32
N GLY A 149 4.61 -4.84 13.33
CA GLY A 149 5.66 -4.02 12.73
C GLY A 149 5.98 -4.43 11.29
N GLY A 150 6.70 -3.57 10.58
CA GLY A 150 6.94 -3.69 9.15
C GLY A 150 5.84 -2.99 8.33
N GLU A 151 5.67 -3.28 7.05
CA GLU A 151 6.54 -4.08 6.17
C GLU A 151 8.02 -3.70 6.29
N LEU A 152 8.86 -4.71 6.55
CA LEU A 152 10.31 -4.53 6.72
C LEU A 152 11.04 -4.71 5.38
N THR A 153 11.34 -3.59 4.71
CA THR A 153 12.11 -3.57 3.45
C THR A 153 13.60 -3.34 3.67
N SER A 154 13.96 -2.66 4.75
CA SER A 154 15.33 -2.34 5.18
C SER A 154 16.15 -3.53 5.68
N TRP A 155 15.69 -4.77 5.47
CA TRP A 155 16.41 -5.99 5.87
C TRP A 155 17.88 -6.05 5.39
N PRO A 156 18.32 -5.45 4.24
CA PRO A 156 19.74 -5.39 3.87
C PRO A 156 20.58 -4.42 4.70
N ARG A 157 19.96 -3.58 5.56
CA ARG A 157 20.63 -2.80 6.62
C ARG A 157 20.75 -3.64 7.88
N LEU A 158 19.64 -4.25 8.32
CA LEU A 158 19.61 -5.15 9.49
C LEU A 158 20.66 -6.28 9.39
N VAL A 159 20.73 -6.96 8.23
CA VAL A 159 21.70 -8.04 7.97
C VAL A 159 23.15 -7.54 7.92
N SER A 160 23.38 -6.23 7.76
CA SER A 160 24.68 -5.55 7.84
C SER A 160 25.03 -5.00 9.22
N GLY A 161 24.17 -5.15 10.24
CA GLY A 161 24.42 -4.66 11.60
C GLY A 161 23.75 -3.33 11.95
N ASP A 162 22.60 -3.01 11.33
CA ASP A 162 21.77 -1.86 11.73
C ASP A 162 21.04 -2.16 13.05
N ASP A 163 21.61 -1.67 14.15
CA ASP A 163 21.07 -1.85 15.50
C ASP A 163 19.77 -1.08 15.77
N ILE A 164 19.48 0.00 15.03
CA ILE A 164 18.28 0.82 15.29
C ILE A 164 17.02 0.13 14.76
N VAL A 165 17.07 -0.48 13.56
CA VAL A 165 16.00 -1.34 13.05
C VAL A 165 15.84 -2.57 13.95
N LEU A 166 16.93 -3.20 14.39
CA LEU A 166 16.87 -4.33 15.33
C LEU A 166 16.21 -3.94 16.66
N TYR A 167 16.50 -2.75 17.18
CA TYR A 167 15.89 -2.24 18.41
C TYR A 167 14.38 -2.05 18.27
N TRP A 168 13.90 -1.50 17.15
CA TRP A 168 12.47 -1.35 16.88
C TRP A 168 11.73 -2.68 16.71
N MET A 169 12.36 -3.66 16.07
CA MET A 169 11.84 -5.04 16.02
C MET A 169 11.71 -5.64 17.43
N GLN A 170 12.70 -5.43 18.31
CA GLN A 170 12.60 -5.87 19.71
C GLN A 170 11.51 -5.13 20.49
N GLU A 171 11.33 -3.82 20.28
CA GLU A 171 10.26 -3.03 20.92
C GLU A 171 8.86 -3.49 20.51
N ALA A 172 8.69 -3.93 19.26
CA ALA A 172 7.46 -4.57 18.78
C ALA A 172 7.23 -5.94 19.44
N LYS A 173 8.28 -6.77 19.56
CA LYS A 173 8.20 -8.08 20.24
C LYS A 173 7.92 -7.98 21.74
N ARG A 174 8.49 -6.99 22.44
CA ARG A 174 8.16 -6.68 23.85
C ARG A 174 6.67 -6.39 24.04
N ARG A 175 6.04 -5.77 23.04
CA ARG A 175 4.58 -5.49 22.96
C ARG A 175 3.77 -6.65 22.36
N ARG A 176 4.37 -7.82 22.14
CA ARG A 176 3.77 -9.02 21.52
C ARG A 176 3.23 -8.79 20.09
N ARG A 177 3.65 -7.72 19.41
CA ARG A 177 3.29 -7.46 18.01
C ARG A 177 4.00 -8.46 17.11
N LYS A 178 3.36 -8.76 15.97
CA LYS A 178 3.98 -9.51 14.88
C LYS A 178 4.93 -8.63 14.07
N ILE A 179 5.73 -9.19 13.17
CA ILE A 179 6.57 -8.45 12.22
C ILE A 179 6.43 -9.09 10.84
N GLU A 180 6.06 -8.30 9.85
CA GLU A 180 5.98 -8.70 8.44
C GLU A 180 7.19 -8.17 7.66
N GLY A 181 7.79 -9.04 6.82
CA GLY A 181 8.89 -8.73 5.92
C GLY A 181 8.45 -8.58 4.46
N HIS A 182 9.37 -8.04 3.67
CA HIS A 182 9.30 -7.98 2.21
C HIS A 182 10.62 -8.49 1.64
N PHE A 183 10.66 -9.77 1.29
CA PHE A 183 11.92 -10.48 0.98
C PHE A 183 12.00 -10.97 -0.48
N PRO A 184 11.94 -10.07 -1.49
CA PRO A 184 11.92 -10.44 -2.91
C PRO A 184 13.22 -11.13 -3.31
N GLY A 185 13.11 -12.37 -3.80
CA GLY A 185 14.27 -13.18 -4.20
C GLY A 185 15.24 -13.54 -3.07
N ALA A 186 14.83 -13.41 -1.80
CA ALA A 186 15.71 -13.67 -0.67
C ALA A 186 16.15 -15.15 -0.59
N SER A 187 17.43 -15.36 -0.32
CA SER A 187 17.99 -16.71 -0.14
C SER A 187 17.44 -17.37 1.12
N GLU A 188 17.44 -18.71 1.16
CA GLU A 188 17.09 -19.46 2.38
C GLU A 188 17.95 -19.06 3.59
N LYS A 189 19.24 -18.77 3.38
CA LYS A 189 20.15 -18.23 4.41
C LYS A 189 19.74 -16.84 4.91
N THR A 190 19.10 -16.03 4.05
CA THR A 190 18.49 -14.75 4.43
C THR A 190 17.24 -14.99 5.27
N LEU A 191 16.33 -15.87 4.82
CA LEU A 191 15.10 -16.20 5.54
C LEU A 191 15.36 -16.76 6.94
N VAL A 192 16.36 -17.63 7.11
CA VAL A 192 16.81 -18.12 8.43
C VAL A 192 17.29 -16.97 9.32
N LYS A 193 18.10 -16.03 8.79
CA LYS A 193 18.55 -14.85 9.56
C LYS A 193 17.37 -13.97 9.99
N MET A 194 16.44 -13.69 9.08
CA MET A 194 15.30 -12.80 9.37
C MET A 194 14.33 -13.43 10.39
N ALA A 195 14.18 -14.76 10.38
CA ALA A 195 13.41 -15.48 11.41
C ALA A 195 14.11 -15.41 12.79
N LEU A 196 15.45 -15.51 12.84
CA LEU A 196 16.24 -15.36 14.07
C LEU A 196 16.22 -13.93 14.63
N PHE A 197 16.14 -12.90 13.78
CA PHE A 197 15.84 -11.53 14.21
C PHE A 197 14.38 -11.34 14.66
N GLY A 198 13.50 -12.30 14.36
CA GLY A 198 12.12 -12.36 14.84
C GLY A 198 11.04 -12.00 13.83
N VAL A 199 11.30 -12.01 12.52
CA VAL A 199 10.24 -11.79 11.52
C VAL A 199 9.26 -12.98 11.52
N ASP A 200 7.96 -12.72 11.52
CA ASP A 200 6.91 -13.75 11.61
C ASP A 200 6.27 -14.11 10.25
N GLY A 201 6.39 -13.25 9.24
CA GLY A 201 5.73 -13.46 7.94
C GLY A 201 6.35 -12.67 6.79
N ASP A 202 6.02 -13.04 5.56
CA ASP A 202 6.46 -12.40 4.31
C ASP A 202 5.49 -12.75 3.16
N HIS A 203 5.32 -11.81 2.23
CA HIS A 203 4.41 -11.90 1.07
C HIS A 203 5.14 -12.02 -0.28
N GLU A 204 6.47 -11.95 -0.30
CA GLU A 204 7.30 -11.93 -1.52
C GLU A 204 7.63 -13.33 -2.10
N ALA A 205 6.75 -14.32 -1.88
CA ALA A 205 6.94 -15.68 -2.38
C ALA A 205 6.46 -15.80 -3.83
N MET A 206 7.40 -15.87 -4.79
CA MET A 206 7.06 -15.93 -6.22
C MET A 206 6.69 -17.34 -6.71
N THR A 207 7.02 -18.39 -5.97
CA THR A 207 6.84 -19.79 -6.38
C THR A 207 6.34 -20.69 -5.25
N GLY A 208 5.65 -21.79 -5.58
CA GLY A 208 5.24 -22.78 -4.57
C GLY A 208 6.41 -23.41 -3.80
N LYS A 209 7.61 -23.45 -4.40
CA LYS A 209 8.86 -23.83 -3.70
C LYS A 209 9.23 -22.81 -2.62
N GLU A 210 9.21 -21.52 -2.97
CA GLU A 210 9.48 -20.42 -2.04
C GLU A 210 8.48 -20.34 -0.89
N VAL A 211 7.19 -20.51 -1.17
CA VAL A 211 6.14 -20.62 -0.15
C VAL A 211 6.49 -21.75 0.82
N ARG A 212 6.87 -22.93 0.30
CA ARG A 212 7.29 -24.06 1.12
C ARG A 212 8.55 -23.76 1.94
N THR A 213 9.59 -23.14 1.37
CA THR A 213 10.81 -22.78 2.11
C THR A 213 10.50 -21.81 3.26
N ARG A 214 9.65 -20.81 3.04
CA ARG A 214 9.24 -19.86 4.08
C ARG A 214 8.43 -20.55 5.19
N LEU A 215 7.44 -21.37 4.84
CA LEU A 215 6.68 -22.18 5.81
C LEU A 215 7.60 -23.13 6.61
N TRP A 216 8.64 -23.70 5.99
CA TRP A 216 9.63 -24.57 6.66
C TRP A 216 10.45 -23.83 7.74
N HIS A 217 10.69 -22.54 7.57
CA HIS A 217 11.38 -21.68 8.55
C HIS A 217 10.42 -20.94 9.49
N GLY A 218 9.16 -21.36 9.56
CA GLY A 218 8.17 -20.88 10.54
C GLY A 218 7.43 -19.60 10.16
N TYR A 219 7.58 -19.10 8.93
CA TYR A 219 6.88 -17.91 8.45
C TYR A 219 5.40 -18.17 8.18
N THR A 220 4.54 -17.21 8.53
CA THR A 220 3.26 -16.99 7.86
C THR A 220 3.53 -16.49 6.43
N VAL A 221 2.99 -17.16 5.41
CA VAL A 221 3.16 -16.73 4.01
C VAL A 221 1.85 -16.22 3.45
N THR A 222 1.80 -14.93 3.13
CA THR A 222 0.69 -14.33 2.40
C THR A 222 0.86 -14.62 0.91
N LEU A 223 -0.21 -15.03 0.23
CA LEU A 223 -0.21 -15.24 -1.22
C LEU A 223 -0.87 -14.05 -1.91
N ARG A 224 -0.13 -13.36 -2.80
CA ARG A 224 -0.67 -12.26 -3.62
C ARG A 224 -0.77 -12.63 -5.09
N HIS A 225 -1.59 -11.88 -5.83
CA HIS A 225 -1.66 -11.88 -7.29
C HIS A 225 -1.48 -10.43 -7.77
N SER A 226 -0.49 -10.14 -8.62
CA SER A 226 0.01 -8.76 -8.83
C SER A 226 0.71 -8.58 -10.19
N SER A 227 0.72 -7.34 -10.69
CA SER A 227 1.00 -6.93 -12.10
C SER A 227 2.04 -5.79 -12.20
N ILE A 228 3.23 -6.00 -11.62
CA ILE A 228 4.02 -4.89 -11.01
C ILE A 228 5.47 -4.67 -11.53
N ARG A 229 5.91 -5.21 -12.70
CA ARG A 229 7.21 -4.83 -13.32
C ARG A 229 7.13 -4.71 -14.84
N PRO A 230 7.82 -3.74 -15.52
CA PRO A 230 9.05 -3.03 -15.11
C PRO A 230 9.05 -1.46 -15.23
N ASP A 231 10.23 -0.82 -15.11
CA ASP A 231 10.52 0.60 -14.73
C ASP A 231 10.77 1.60 -15.93
N LEU A 232 11.14 2.92 -15.85
CA LEU A 232 11.60 3.89 -14.81
C LEU A 232 11.28 5.42 -15.20
N PRO A 233 12.16 6.46 -15.02
CA PRO A 233 12.04 7.77 -14.24
C PRO A 233 11.04 8.91 -14.70
N VAL A 234 10.90 10.16 -14.15
CA VAL A 234 11.80 11.23 -13.57
C VAL A 234 11.04 12.34 -12.70
N LEU A 235 11.75 13.18 -11.89
CA LEU A 235 11.34 14.45 -11.16
C LEU A 235 10.62 14.31 -9.76
N LEU A 236 10.46 15.29 -8.82
CA LEU A 236 11.05 16.63 -8.44
C LEU A 236 10.58 17.06 -7.01
N ASP A 237 11.29 17.91 -6.26
CA ASP A 237 10.81 18.41 -4.94
C ASP A 237 9.63 19.41 -5.00
N ARG A 238 8.64 19.18 -4.13
CA ARG A 238 7.45 20.03 -3.85
C ARG A 238 7.79 21.47 -3.44
N ASN A 239 8.98 21.74 -2.91
CA ASN A 239 9.48 23.05 -2.48
C ASN A 239 10.58 23.65 -3.38
N GLY A 240 11.02 22.95 -4.43
CA GLY A 240 11.99 23.42 -5.42
C GLY A 240 13.46 23.51 -4.98
N ARG A 241 13.87 22.82 -3.90
CA ARG A 241 15.21 22.89 -3.29
C ARG A 241 16.28 22.05 -3.99
N TRP A 242 15.90 20.93 -4.62
CA TRP A 242 16.82 20.04 -5.32
C TRP A 242 16.20 19.50 -6.62
N HIS A 243 17.05 19.02 -7.54
CA HIS A 243 16.59 18.34 -8.75
C HIS A 243 17.56 17.27 -9.27
N VAL A 244 17.04 16.33 -10.06
CA VAL A 244 17.78 15.27 -10.76
C VAL A 244 17.28 15.23 -12.21
N ASN A 245 18.18 15.43 -13.17
CA ASN A 245 17.87 15.35 -14.61
C ASN A 245 18.41 14.03 -15.16
N THR A 246 17.58 13.24 -15.87
CA THR A 246 18.03 12.04 -16.59
C THR A 246 17.08 11.69 -17.74
N MET A 247 17.50 10.81 -18.65
CA MET A 247 16.67 10.34 -19.76
C MET A 247 15.87 9.09 -19.39
N LEU A 248 14.56 9.15 -19.62
CA LEU A 248 13.68 7.99 -19.55
C LEU A 248 13.73 7.23 -20.88
N LYS A 249 14.21 5.97 -20.87
CA LYS A 249 14.10 5.05 -22.01
C LYS A 249 13.04 3.98 -21.74
N GLY A 250 11.98 3.97 -22.54
CA GLY A 250 11.01 2.86 -22.60
C GLY A 250 9.55 3.22 -22.29
N PHE A 251 9.30 4.31 -21.55
CA PHE A 251 7.96 4.68 -21.07
C PHE A 251 6.96 5.00 -22.17
N SER A 252 7.30 5.83 -23.16
CA SER A 252 6.37 6.22 -24.22
C SER A 252 7.08 6.69 -25.49
N SER A 253 6.42 6.57 -26.64
CA SER A 253 6.94 7.02 -27.92
C SER A 253 6.60 8.48 -28.23
N ALA A 254 5.46 8.99 -27.78
CA ALA A 254 4.89 10.25 -28.28
C ALA A 254 4.36 11.24 -27.22
N LEU A 255 4.52 10.97 -25.92
CA LEU A 255 3.96 11.79 -24.84
C LEU A 255 4.49 13.24 -24.86
N GLY A 256 3.57 14.21 -24.99
CA GLY A 256 3.84 15.65 -24.83
C GLY A 256 4.44 15.98 -23.46
N GLY A 257 3.60 16.06 -22.44
CA GLY A 257 4.00 16.23 -21.05
C GLY A 257 2.98 15.69 -20.03
N LEU A 258 3.44 14.84 -19.13
CA LEU A 258 2.74 14.39 -17.92
C LEU A 258 3.28 15.14 -16.71
N ALA A 259 2.39 15.47 -15.77
CA ALA A 259 2.69 15.90 -14.42
C ALA A 259 1.94 15.03 -13.40
N SER A 260 2.55 14.77 -12.25
CA SER A 260 2.02 13.93 -11.17
C SER A 260 2.45 14.47 -9.80
N SER A 261 1.52 14.56 -8.84
CA SER A 261 1.84 14.68 -7.40
C SER A 261 1.76 13.34 -6.65
N TYR A 262 1.61 12.25 -7.39
CA TYR A 262 1.57 10.89 -6.88
C TYR A 262 2.98 10.26 -6.96
N SER A 263 3.63 10.11 -5.80
CA SER A 263 4.94 9.47 -5.64
C SER A 263 5.19 9.08 -4.18
N ASN A 264 5.98 8.02 -3.93
CA ASN A 264 6.19 7.44 -2.60
C ASN A 264 6.82 8.41 -1.58
N THR A 265 7.47 9.49 -2.03
CA THR A 265 8.07 10.52 -1.18
C THR A 265 7.24 11.83 -1.12
N GLY A 266 6.10 11.90 -1.81
CA GLY A 266 5.33 13.15 -1.93
C GLY A 266 5.97 14.21 -2.84
N ASP A 267 6.98 13.80 -3.62
CA ASP A 267 7.62 14.57 -4.69
C ASP A 267 6.76 14.56 -5.99
N LEU A 268 7.08 15.44 -6.94
CA LEU A 268 6.31 15.77 -8.13
C LEU A 268 6.93 15.23 -9.43
N VAL A 269 6.44 14.11 -9.93
CA VAL A 269 6.98 13.40 -11.12
C VAL A 269 6.46 14.05 -12.42
N LEU A 270 7.34 14.44 -13.34
CA LEU A 270 6.97 14.95 -14.67
C LEU A 270 7.66 14.10 -15.76
N ILE A 271 6.94 13.77 -16.84
CA ILE A 271 7.49 12.93 -17.93
C ILE A 271 6.99 13.43 -19.28
N GLY A 272 7.89 13.76 -20.21
CA GLY A 272 7.47 14.28 -21.51
C GLY A 272 8.61 14.46 -22.50
N LYS A 273 8.23 14.73 -23.75
CA LYS A 273 9.15 15.04 -24.86
C LYS A 273 9.12 16.51 -25.26
N HIS A 274 8.07 17.23 -24.88
CA HIS A 274 7.91 18.66 -25.12
C HIS A 274 7.95 19.41 -23.79
N LYS A 275 8.91 20.32 -23.64
CA LYS A 275 9.17 21.04 -22.39
C LYS A 275 8.02 21.98 -22.04
N GLU A 276 7.41 22.54 -23.06
CA GLU A 276 6.30 23.46 -23.03
C GLU A 276 5.04 22.74 -22.49
N ASP A 277 4.76 21.53 -22.98
CA ASP A 277 3.68 20.67 -22.49
C ASP A 277 3.94 20.20 -21.04
N MET A 278 5.18 19.79 -20.69
CA MET A 278 5.51 19.46 -19.29
C MET A 278 5.30 20.65 -18.34
N LEU A 279 5.65 21.86 -18.76
CA LEU A 279 5.43 23.09 -17.97
C LEU A 279 3.93 23.46 -17.90
N LEU A 280 3.16 23.20 -18.94
CA LEU A 280 1.71 23.39 -18.95
C LEU A 280 1.02 22.41 -17.99
N ALA A 281 1.32 21.11 -18.09
CA ALA A 281 0.82 20.08 -17.18
C ALA A 281 1.18 20.38 -15.72
N PHE A 282 2.42 20.80 -15.44
CA PHE A 282 2.86 21.19 -14.09
C PHE A 282 2.10 22.40 -13.54
N ARG A 283 1.89 23.45 -14.35
CA ARG A 283 1.09 24.62 -13.94
C ARG A 283 -0.34 24.21 -13.61
N ARG A 284 -0.97 23.45 -14.50
CA ARG A 284 -2.34 22.98 -14.32
C ARG A 284 -2.50 22.08 -13.09
N MET A 285 -1.56 21.16 -12.87
CA MET A 285 -1.49 20.32 -11.67
C MET A 285 -1.42 21.16 -10.39
N LYS A 286 -0.67 22.28 -10.41
CA LYS A 286 -0.60 23.21 -9.29
C LYS A 286 -1.91 23.99 -9.08
N GLU A 287 -2.61 24.38 -10.15
CA GLU A 287 -3.91 25.06 -10.07
C GLU A 287 -4.99 24.18 -9.40
N ILE A 288 -5.02 22.88 -9.71
CA ILE A 288 -5.95 21.91 -9.10
C ILE A 288 -5.51 21.42 -7.70
N GLY A 289 -4.38 21.93 -7.17
CA GLY A 289 -3.88 21.65 -5.82
C GLY A 289 -3.04 20.37 -5.69
N GLY A 290 -2.80 19.66 -6.79
CA GLY A 290 -2.22 18.31 -6.83
C GLY A 290 -3.05 17.41 -7.75
N GLY A 291 -2.41 16.46 -8.42
CA GLY A 291 -3.10 15.59 -9.37
C GLY A 291 -2.18 14.82 -10.32
N LEU A 292 -2.78 14.01 -11.18
CA LEU A 292 -2.21 13.62 -12.47
C LEU A 292 -2.74 14.58 -13.55
N VAL A 293 -1.87 15.11 -14.41
CA VAL A 293 -2.27 15.96 -15.54
C VAL A 293 -1.45 15.61 -16.78
N LEU A 294 -2.11 15.36 -17.92
CA LEU A 294 -1.46 15.15 -19.21
C LEU A 294 -1.78 16.32 -20.14
N ALA A 295 -0.74 16.94 -20.69
CA ALA A 295 -0.80 18.00 -21.68
C ALA A 295 -0.09 17.58 -22.98
N GLU A 296 -0.57 18.09 -24.11
CA GLU A 296 0.00 17.81 -25.42
C GLU A 296 -0.38 18.91 -26.43
N ASN A 297 0.58 19.34 -27.26
CA ASN A 297 0.38 20.40 -28.27
C ASN A 297 -0.14 21.73 -27.70
N GLY A 298 0.11 22.02 -26.42
CA GLY A 298 -0.40 23.22 -25.73
C GLY A 298 -1.81 23.10 -25.13
N GLU A 299 -2.44 21.92 -25.15
CA GLU A 299 -3.75 21.67 -24.53
C GLU A 299 -3.68 20.67 -23.36
N ILE A 300 -4.64 20.72 -22.43
CA ILE A 300 -4.80 19.72 -21.37
C ILE A 300 -5.69 18.57 -21.88
N VAL A 301 -5.13 17.37 -21.96
CA VAL A 301 -5.78 16.17 -22.50
C VAL A 301 -6.39 15.30 -21.39
N PHE A 302 -5.84 15.37 -20.16
CA PHE A 302 -6.36 14.65 -19.00
C PHE A 302 -6.03 15.38 -17.70
N GLU A 303 -6.95 15.34 -16.74
CA GLU A 303 -6.65 15.65 -15.33
C GLU A 303 -7.42 14.75 -14.35
N LEU A 304 -6.77 14.46 -13.23
CA LEU A 304 -7.31 13.78 -12.05
C LEU A 304 -6.76 14.49 -10.79
N PRO A 305 -7.55 15.31 -10.09
CA PRO A 305 -7.13 15.97 -8.87
C PRO A 305 -6.84 14.99 -7.72
N LEU A 306 -5.77 15.26 -6.96
CA LEU A 306 -5.29 14.47 -5.82
C LEU A 306 -4.93 15.37 -4.63
N GLY A 307 -5.45 15.04 -3.45
CA GLY A 307 -5.02 15.61 -2.18
C GLY A 307 -3.68 15.01 -1.75
N GLY A 308 -2.59 15.51 -2.31
CA GLY A 308 -1.28 14.85 -2.24
C GLY A 308 -1.24 13.67 -3.20
N MET A 309 -1.32 12.44 -2.66
CA MET A 309 -1.35 11.20 -3.45
C MET A 309 -2.77 10.70 -3.78
N MET A 310 -3.77 11.02 -2.96
CA MET A 310 -5.07 10.33 -2.99
C MET A 310 -6.19 11.22 -3.54
N SER A 311 -7.08 10.66 -4.35
CA SER A 311 -8.25 11.36 -4.86
C SER A 311 -9.40 11.40 -3.84
N ALA A 312 -10.25 12.41 -3.97
CA ALA A 312 -11.51 12.54 -3.24
C ALA A 312 -12.70 11.82 -3.93
N LEU A 313 -12.48 11.24 -5.12
CA LEU A 313 -13.47 10.44 -5.83
C LEU A 313 -13.78 9.13 -5.07
N GLU A 314 -15.03 8.67 -5.16
CA GLU A 314 -15.38 7.29 -4.81
C GLU A 314 -14.80 6.33 -5.87
N MET A 315 -14.56 5.07 -5.47
CA MET A 315 -13.74 4.11 -6.21
C MET A 315 -14.21 3.85 -7.64
N GLU A 316 -15.50 3.68 -7.88
CA GLU A 316 -16.06 3.44 -9.21
C GLU A 316 -15.71 4.56 -10.20
N SER A 317 -15.86 5.83 -9.81
CA SER A 317 -15.50 6.99 -10.65
C SER A 317 -13.99 7.13 -10.84
N LEU A 318 -13.20 6.75 -9.84
CA LEU A 318 -11.74 6.78 -9.91
C LEU A 318 -11.21 5.71 -10.87
N ILE A 319 -11.77 4.51 -10.84
CA ILE A 319 -11.44 3.39 -11.74
C ILE A 319 -11.67 3.79 -13.21
N ASP A 320 -12.73 4.54 -13.51
CA ASP A 320 -12.98 5.00 -14.88
C ASP A 320 -12.01 6.12 -15.31
N LYS A 321 -11.59 6.99 -14.39
CA LYS A 321 -10.51 7.97 -14.63
C LYS A 321 -9.14 7.31 -14.83
N GLU A 322 -8.85 6.24 -14.10
CA GLU A 322 -7.63 5.44 -14.25
C GLU A 322 -7.59 4.71 -15.60
N LYS A 323 -8.70 4.09 -16.03
CA LYS A 323 -8.83 3.51 -17.39
C LYS A 323 -8.60 4.55 -18.48
N GLU A 324 -9.14 5.75 -18.33
CA GLU A 324 -8.94 6.86 -19.27
C GLU A 324 -7.46 7.25 -19.37
N PHE A 325 -6.78 7.40 -18.23
CA PHE A 325 -5.34 7.68 -18.14
C PHE A 325 -4.48 6.59 -18.80
N ILE A 326 -4.76 5.32 -18.48
CA ILE A 326 -4.07 4.15 -19.05
C ILE A 326 -4.24 4.11 -20.57
N ARG A 327 -5.46 4.35 -21.08
CA ARG A 327 -5.74 4.42 -22.52
C ARG A 327 -4.91 5.52 -23.19
N LEU A 328 -4.95 6.75 -22.67
CA LEU A 328 -4.25 7.90 -23.23
C LEU A 328 -2.72 7.71 -23.25
N LEU A 329 -2.15 7.05 -22.24
CA LEU A 329 -0.72 6.71 -22.24
C LEU A 329 -0.39 5.59 -23.23
N ARG A 330 -1.22 4.54 -23.34
CA ARG A 330 -1.01 3.45 -24.30
C ARG A 330 -1.10 3.94 -25.76
N GLU A 331 -2.01 4.86 -26.06
CA GLU A 331 -2.09 5.58 -27.34
C GLU A 331 -0.80 6.35 -27.67
N ARG A 332 -0.13 6.90 -26.64
CA ARG A 332 1.19 7.57 -26.74
C ARG A 332 2.38 6.60 -26.70
N GLY A 333 2.11 5.30 -26.81
CA GLY A 333 3.09 4.23 -26.90
C GLY A 333 3.62 3.71 -25.57
N TYR A 334 2.86 3.86 -24.48
CA TYR A 334 3.13 3.16 -23.22
C TYR A 334 2.90 1.65 -23.34
N ARG A 335 3.84 0.84 -22.84
CA ARG A 335 3.91 -0.61 -23.12
C ARG A 335 3.86 -1.53 -21.91
N PHE A 336 3.93 -1.00 -20.69
CA PHE A 336 3.86 -1.79 -19.48
C PHE A 336 2.40 -1.94 -19.01
N GLU A 337 2.14 -2.73 -17.97
CA GLU A 337 0.78 -3.00 -17.52
C GLU A 337 0.12 -1.75 -16.94
N ASP A 338 0.75 -1.14 -15.94
CA ASP A 338 0.17 -0.09 -15.10
C ASP A 338 1.10 1.14 -15.01
N PRO A 339 0.66 2.34 -15.44
CA PRO A 339 1.44 3.57 -15.35
C PRO A 339 1.45 4.22 -13.96
N VAL A 340 0.42 3.97 -13.14
CA VAL A 340 0.32 4.50 -11.77
C VAL A 340 1.38 3.83 -10.91
N TYR A 341 1.44 2.49 -10.94
CA TYR A 341 2.52 1.74 -10.28
C TYR A 341 3.90 2.08 -10.85
N SER A 342 4.06 2.25 -12.17
CA SER A 342 5.36 2.68 -12.71
C SER A 342 5.81 4.05 -12.22
N LEU A 343 4.90 5.01 -11.96
CA LEU A 343 5.23 6.30 -11.31
C LEU A 343 5.64 6.11 -9.84
N LEU A 344 4.97 5.20 -9.11
CA LEU A 344 5.26 4.92 -7.69
C LEU A 344 6.63 4.24 -7.50
N PHE A 345 6.96 3.28 -8.37
CA PHE A 345 8.16 2.46 -8.23
C PHE A 345 9.46 3.13 -8.72
N LEU A 346 9.38 4.33 -9.33
CA LEU A 346 10.55 5.14 -9.74
C LEU A 346 11.54 5.39 -8.60
N GLN A 347 11.00 5.60 -7.41
CA GLN A 347 11.72 6.01 -6.21
C GLN A 347 12.00 4.86 -5.24
N SER A 348 11.53 3.66 -5.57
CA SER A 348 11.45 2.55 -4.63
C SER A 348 12.76 1.75 -4.55
N THR A 349 13.63 2.07 -3.58
CA THR A 349 14.96 1.43 -3.40
C THR A 349 14.91 0.04 -2.76
N HIS A 350 13.75 -0.40 -2.29
CA HIS A 350 13.50 -1.79 -1.93
C HIS A 350 13.44 -2.73 -3.16
N LEU A 351 13.21 -2.17 -4.36
CA LEU A 351 13.25 -2.91 -5.62
C LEU A 351 14.65 -2.84 -6.25
N PRO A 352 15.11 -3.91 -6.94
CA PRO A 352 16.45 -3.96 -7.53
C PRO A 352 16.64 -2.96 -8.68
N TYR A 353 17.90 -2.80 -9.09
CA TYR A 353 18.39 -1.89 -10.13
C TYR A 353 18.42 -0.40 -9.72
N VAL A 354 18.69 0.48 -10.69
CA VAL A 354 18.86 1.92 -10.46
C VAL A 354 17.51 2.58 -10.15
N ARG A 355 17.50 3.52 -9.21
CA ARG A 355 16.34 4.30 -8.78
C ARG A 355 16.68 5.79 -8.70
N ILE A 356 15.66 6.66 -8.71
CA ILE A 356 15.84 8.09 -8.43
C ILE A 356 15.37 8.36 -7.00
N THR A 357 16.24 8.95 -6.21
CA THR A 357 15.97 9.29 -4.81
C THR A 357 16.29 10.76 -4.55
N GLN A 358 15.93 11.26 -3.38
CA GLN A 358 16.24 12.63 -2.96
C GLN A 358 17.77 12.86 -2.88
N ARG A 359 18.54 11.79 -2.68
CA ARG A 359 20.01 11.77 -2.68
C ARG A 359 20.63 11.78 -4.09
N GLY A 360 19.86 11.51 -5.13
CA GLY A 360 20.31 11.41 -6.52
C GLY A 360 19.92 10.10 -7.23
N ILE A 361 20.64 9.77 -8.30
CA ILE A 361 20.52 8.48 -8.99
C ILE A 361 21.27 7.43 -8.16
N TYR A 362 20.53 6.45 -7.63
CA TYR A 362 21.02 5.46 -6.68
C TYR A 362 21.05 4.06 -7.29
N ASP A 363 22.18 3.37 -7.20
CA ASP A 363 22.28 1.94 -7.52
C ASP A 363 21.96 1.13 -6.27
N VAL A 364 20.80 0.47 -6.27
CA VAL A 364 20.34 -0.35 -5.14
C VAL A 364 21.23 -1.56 -4.87
N MET A 365 21.84 -2.14 -5.91
CA MET A 365 22.66 -3.34 -5.79
C MET A 365 24.03 -3.03 -5.20
N HIS A 366 24.60 -1.87 -5.54
CA HIS A 366 25.90 -1.42 -5.05
C HIS A 366 25.80 -0.46 -3.84
N LYS A 367 24.59 -0.01 -3.48
CA LYS A 367 24.31 0.98 -2.41
C LYS A 367 25.04 2.31 -2.60
N THR A 368 25.20 2.75 -3.85
CA THR A 368 25.96 3.97 -4.20
C THR A 368 25.10 4.99 -4.94
N VAL A 369 25.32 6.27 -4.64
CA VAL A 369 24.82 7.37 -5.46
C VAL A 369 25.73 7.52 -6.68
N LEU A 370 25.23 7.13 -7.86
CA LEU A 370 25.94 7.23 -9.13
C LEU A 370 26.08 8.69 -9.58
N PHE A 371 25.04 9.49 -9.37
CA PHE A 371 24.99 10.92 -9.67
C PHE A 371 24.19 11.63 -8.58
N PRO A 372 24.81 12.55 -7.79
CA PRO A 372 24.11 13.24 -6.70
C PRO A 372 23.03 14.19 -7.21
N SER A 373 22.04 14.48 -6.36
CA SER A 373 21.06 15.53 -6.62
C SER A 373 21.71 16.92 -6.63
N ILE A 374 21.24 17.79 -7.51
CA ILE A 374 21.76 19.16 -7.64
C ILE A 374 20.93 20.06 -6.72
N MET A 375 21.53 20.42 -5.58
CA MET A 375 21.01 21.41 -4.63
C MET A 375 21.00 22.83 -5.25
N ARG A 376 20.14 23.71 -4.71
CA ARG A 376 20.00 25.12 -5.11
C ARG A 376 19.87 26.05 -3.91
#